data_AF-A0A962BFU7-F1
#
_entry.id   AF-A0A962BFU7-F1
#
_cell.length_a   1.000
_cell.length_b   1.000
_cell.length_c   1.000
_cell.angle_alpha   90.00
_cell.angle_beta   90.00
_cell.angle_gamma   90.00
#
_symmetry.space_group_name_H-M   'P 1'
#
loop_
_entity.id
_entity.type
_entity.pdbx_description
1 polymer ?
#
loop_
_entity_poly.entity_id
_entity_poly.type
_entity_poly.pdbx_seq_one_letter_code
_entity_poly.pdbx_strand_id
1 'polypeptide(L)'
;MSETDQMSEEERRMMEEWESMSGDGGDSGAAAAADLAMDEVPSVSAGGGDEEGPGGARILNQAEIDSLLGFDSDGPEEETSGVMALINAALVNYERLPMLDIVFDRLVRLMSTSLRNLTSDNVEVSLDQISTVRFGDYLNSIPLPAMLTVFKAEEWDNNGLIVVDSALIYSVVDVLLGGRKGTPSIRVEGRPYTTIETKLVERMLNVTLHDMSTAFDPLSPVSFKLENIETNPRFAAITQAGNACVLVRMRIDMGDRGGRIEILIPYATLEPVRELLLQMFMGEKFGRDSIWETHLTNELYLTDVHLQAVMGEKTVMLRDMLNWKKGTLLMFNTKPSDEIEMRCGDFTMFAGPMGQKEGNIAVRIEKYIPPEKE
;
A
#
# COMPACT_ATOMS: atom_id res chain seq x y z
N MET A 1 -20.62 -54.49 36.58
CA MET A 1 -20.13 -54.18 37.94
C MET A 1 -19.57 -52.77 37.86
N SER A 2 -20.11 -51.90 38.72
CA SER A 2 -19.96 -50.45 38.73
C SER A 2 -18.54 -50.00 39.05
N GLU A 3 -17.97 -49.12 38.22
CA GLU A 3 -16.78 -48.33 38.52
C GLU A 3 -17.16 -47.18 39.48
N THR A 4 -17.42 -47.52 40.73
CA THR A 4 -17.57 -46.55 41.83
C THR A 4 -17.06 -47.16 43.13
N ASP A 5 -15.79 -47.57 43.15
CA ASP A 5 -15.14 -47.90 44.42
C ASP A 5 -13.62 -47.78 44.31
N GLN A 6 -13.13 -46.54 44.46
CA GLN A 6 -11.74 -46.18 44.81
C GLN A 6 -11.63 -44.65 44.95
N MET A 7 -12.28 -44.10 45.99
CA MET A 7 -11.87 -42.80 46.52
C MET A 7 -10.94 -43.05 47.70
N SER A 8 -9.82 -42.33 47.75
CA SER A 8 -8.80 -42.50 48.80
C SER A 8 -9.28 -41.85 50.12
N GLU A 9 -8.73 -42.29 51.26
CA GLU A 9 -9.04 -41.71 52.58
C GLU A 9 -8.67 -40.21 52.69
N GLU A 10 -7.78 -39.71 51.82
CA GLU A 10 -7.41 -38.29 51.76
C GLU A 10 -8.50 -37.43 51.10
N GLU A 11 -9.20 -37.97 50.10
CA GLU A 11 -10.28 -37.28 49.40
C GLU A 11 -11.53 -37.12 50.28
N ARG A 12 -11.78 -38.09 51.18
CA ARG A 12 -12.84 -37.97 52.20
C ARG A 12 -12.55 -36.88 53.23
N ARG A 13 -11.29 -36.72 53.66
CA ARG A 13 -10.89 -35.66 54.59
C ARG A 13 -11.02 -34.27 53.99
N MET A 14 -10.63 -34.09 52.73
CA MET A 14 -10.78 -32.79 52.06
C MET A 14 -12.25 -32.41 51.84
N MET A 15 -13.15 -33.38 51.60
CA MET A 15 -14.59 -33.11 51.52
C MET A 15 -15.18 -32.69 52.88
N GLU A 16 -14.79 -33.37 53.97
CA GLU A 16 -15.24 -32.98 55.33
C GLU A 16 -14.74 -31.58 55.73
N GLU A 17 -13.52 -31.21 55.33
CA GLU A 17 -12.97 -29.88 55.58
C GLU A 17 -13.70 -28.80 54.75
N TRP A 18 -14.06 -29.09 53.50
CA TRP A 18 -14.85 -28.21 52.63
C TRP A 18 -16.31 -28.03 53.09
N GLU A 19 -16.95 -29.08 53.62
CA GLU A 19 -18.29 -29.00 54.20
C GLU A 19 -18.29 -28.18 55.51
N SER A 20 -17.20 -28.24 56.29
CA SER A 20 -17.07 -27.46 57.52
C SER A 20 -16.89 -25.95 57.28
N MET A 21 -16.42 -25.56 56.09
CA MET A 21 -16.15 -24.17 55.72
C MET A 21 -17.31 -23.47 55.00
N SER A 22 -18.36 -24.20 54.61
CA SER A 22 -19.41 -23.68 53.71
C SER A 22 -20.82 -23.55 54.34
N GLY A 23 -20.95 -23.73 55.65
CA GLY A 23 -22.23 -23.57 56.34
C GLY A 23 -22.17 -22.65 57.55
N ASP A 24 -22.49 -21.36 57.38
CA ASP A 24 -23.56 -20.73 58.16
C ASP A 24 -23.91 -19.34 57.61
N GLY A 25 -25.20 -19.13 57.37
CA GLY A 25 -25.77 -17.84 57.05
C GLY A 25 -27.16 -17.75 57.66
N GLY A 26 -27.41 -16.75 58.50
CA GLY A 26 -28.77 -16.36 58.88
C GLY A 26 -28.96 -15.80 60.29
N ASP A 27 -28.93 -14.47 60.38
CA ASP A 27 -29.88 -13.56 61.08
C ASP A 27 -30.26 -13.75 62.57
N SER A 28 -30.03 -12.71 63.39
CA SER A 28 -31.08 -12.03 64.20
C SER A 28 -30.56 -10.95 65.17
N GLY A 29 -31.18 -9.75 65.13
CA GLY A 29 -31.79 -9.11 66.31
C GLY A 29 -30.98 -8.25 67.32
N ALA A 30 -30.91 -6.94 67.06
CA ALA A 30 -31.13 -5.78 67.96
C ALA A 30 -30.67 -5.75 69.45
N ALA A 31 -29.84 -4.74 69.81
CA ALA A 31 -30.20 -3.55 70.63
C ALA A 31 -29.07 -2.96 71.53
N ALA A 32 -28.86 -1.64 71.37
CA ALA A 32 -28.57 -0.58 72.36
C ALA A 32 -27.19 -0.42 73.08
N ALA A 33 -26.52 0.69 72.68
CA ALA A 33 -26.16 1.88 73.48
C ALA A 33 -24.79 2.05 74.20
N ALA A 34 -24.30 3.30 74.06
CA ALA A 34 -23.29 4.08 74.81
C ALA A 34 -21.80 3.82 74.48
N ASP A 35 -21.08 4.70 73.76
CA ASP A 35 -20.63 6.10 74.04
C ASP A 35 -19.37 6.13 74.93
N LEU A 36 -18.24 6.64 74.39
CA LEU A 36 -17.17 7.40 75.07
C LEU A 36 -15.91 7.63 74.18
N ALA A 37 -15.75 8.91 73.85
CA ALA A 37 -14.62 9.76 73.48
C ALA A 37 -13.14 9.29 73.68
N MET A 38 -12.34 9.67 72.66
CA MET A 38 -11.02 10.35 72.65
C MET A 38 -9.95 10.01 73.71
N ASP A 39 -8.75 9.66 73.24
CA ASP A 39 -7.56 10.44 73.58
C ASP A 39 -6.46 10.39 72.50
N GLU A 40 -5.74 11.50 72.40
CA GLU A 40 -4.76 11.90 71.39
C GLU A 40 -3.31 11.46 71.75
N VAL A 41 -2.54 11.04 70.72
CA VAL A 41 -1.08 11.22 70.39
C VAL A 41 -0.01 11.43 71.51
N PRO A 42 1.29 10.99 71.33
CA PRO A 42 2.05 11.32 70.12
C PRO A 42 3.18 10.38 69.61
N SER A 43 3.54 10.74 68.38
CA SER A 43 4.73 10.48 67.57
C SER A 43 6.06 10.19 68.28
N VAL A 44 6.81 9.23 67.71
CA VAL A 44 8.28 9.27 67.72
C VAL A 44 8.81 9.01 66.31
N SER A 45 9.44 10.03 65.75
CA SER A 45 10.26 9.98 64.53
C SER A 45 11.72 9.74 64.89
N ALA A 46 12.33 8.70 64.34
CA ALA A 46 13.76 8.56 64.06
C ALA A 46 13.87 7.32 63.16
N GLY A 47 14.51 7.31 62.00
CA GLY A 47 15.70 7.99 61.54
C GLY A 47 16.40 6.94 60.67
N GLY A 48 16.75 7.29 59.44
CA GLY A 48 17.15 6.36 58.38
C GLY A 48 18.40 5.52 58.67
N GLY A 49 18.53 4.46 57.87
CA GLY A 49 19.71 3.61 57.78
C GLY A 49 19.52 2.61 56.65
N ASP A 50 20.03 2.98 55.46
CA ASP A 50 20.27 2.06 54.36
C ASP A 50 21.44 1.13 54.75
N GLU A 51 21.20 -0.18 54.79
CA GLU A 51 22.27 -1.19 54.71
C GLU A 51 21.84 -2.30 53.75
N GLU A 52 22.48 -2.33 52.59
CA GLU A 52 22.46 -3.45 51.65
C GLU A 52 23.38 -4.56 52.15
N GLY A 53 22.83 -5.78 52.28
CA GLY A 53 23.55 -7.03 52.46
C GLY A 53 22.81 -8.17 51.71
N PRO A 54 23.52 -9.13 51.10
CA PRO A 54 23.04 -9.85 49.92
C PRO A 54 22.21 -11.10 50.25
N GLY A 55 21.16 -11.36 49.46
CA GLY A 55 20.59 -12.71 49.34
C GLY A 55 19.21 -12.96 49.96
N GLY A 56 18.39 -11.94 50.21
CA GLY A 56 16.96 -12.11 50.49
C GLY A 56 16.14 -11.71 49.27
N ALA A 57 15.31 -12.62 48.74
CA ALA A 57 14.29 -12.25 47.76
C ALA A 57 13.43 -11.13 48.37
N ARG A 58 13.58 -9.90 47.86
CA ARG A 58 12.76 -8.75 48.27
C ARG A 58 11.32 -9.12 48.01
N ILE A 59 10.57 -9.36 49.08
CA ILE A 59 9.12 -9.56 49.02
C ILE A 59 8.55 -8.20 48.64
N LEU A 60 8.18 -8.05 47.37
CA LEU A 60 7.54 -6.86 46.86
C LEU A 60 6.23 -6.65 47.62
N ASN A 61 5.98 -5.44 48.08
CA ASN A 61 4.70 -5.15 48.71
C ASN A 61 3.60 -5.08 47.63
N GLN A 62 2.33 -5.20 48.05
CA GLN A 62 1.20 -5.25 47.13
C GLN A 62 1.14 -4.05 46.16
N ALA A 63 1.54 -2.85 46.58
CA ALA A 63 1.59 -1.66 45.73
C ALA A 63 2.73 -1.70 44.69
N GLU A 64 3.88 -2.31 45.01
CA GLU A 64 4.96 -2.52 44.02
C GLU A 64 4.54 -3.57 42.98
N ILE A 65 3.84 -4.63 43.42
CA ILE A 65 3.27 -5.66 42.55
C ILE A 65 2.22 -5.05 41.61
N ASP A 66 1.34 -4.19 42.13
CA ASP A 66 0.29 -3.54 41.35
C ASP A 66 0.87 -2.53 40.32
N SER A 67 2.00 -1.87 40.64
CA SER A 67 2.72 -1.01 39.68
C SER A 67 3.40 -1.79 38.54
N LEU A 68 3.86 -3.02 38.82
CA LEU A 68 4.48 -3.90 37.83
C LEU A 68 3.45 -4.63 36.96
N LEU A 69 2.24 -4.83 37.49
CA LEU A 69 1.13 -5.52 36.79
C LEU A 69 0.14 -4.56 36.11
N GLY A 70 0.33 -3.24 36.24
CA GLY A 70 -0.42 -2.24 35.46
C GLY A 70 -1.91 -2.14 35.83
N PHE A 71 -2.27 -2.41 37.09
CA PHE A 71 -3.67 -2.36 37.55
C PHE A 71 -4.12 -1.02 38.14
N ASP A 72 -3.25 0.00 38.19
CA ASP A 72 -3.67 1.39 38.46
C ASP A 72 -4.20 2.05 37.17
N SER A 73 -5.47 1.82 36.88
CA SER A 73 -6.24 2.55 35.87
C SER A 73 -6.89 3.81 36.44
N ASP A 74 -6.16 4.62 37.22
CA ASP A 74 -6.62 5.96 37.63
C ASP A 74 -5.48 6.93 38.06
N GLY A 75 -4.33 6.84 37.39
CA GLY A 75 -3.33 7.92 37.32
C GLY A 75 -3.52 8.69 36.01
N PRO A 76 -3.21 10.01 35.96
CA PRO A 76 -3.63 10.87 34.87
C PRO A 76 -3.13 10.28 33.56
N GLU A 77 -4.00 10.24 32.54
CA GLU A 77 -3.59 10.02 31.16
C GLU A 77 -2.27 10.75 30.97
N GLU A 78 -1.19 10.02 30.65
CA GLU A 78 -0.06 10.66 29.99
C GLU A 78 -0.67 11.26 28.73
N GLU A 79 -1.08 12.52 28.83
CA GLU A 79 -1.35 13.37 27.71
C GLU A 79 -0.07 13.31 26.90
N THR A 80 -0.06 12.41 25.93
CA THR A 80 0.86 12.46 24.80
C THR A 80 0.70 13.88 24.29
N SER A 81 1.63 14.73 24.73
CA SER A 81 1.59 16.18 24.58
C SER A 81 0.94 16.50 23.25
N GLY A 82 -0.10 17.34 23.21
CA GLY A 82 -0.80 17.64 21.95
C GLY A 82 0.16 18.03 20.82
N VAL A 83 1.34 18.53 21.18
CA VAL A 83 2.49 18.78 20.29
C VAL A 83 3.13 17.49 19.77
N MET A 84 3.34 16.46 20.59
CA MET A 84 3.85 15.15 20.16
C MET A 84 2.82 14.33 19.38
N ALA A 85 1.52 14.46 19.67
CA ALA A 85 0.44 13.93 18.83
C ALA A 85 0.38 14.65 17.47
N LEU A 86 0.57 15.98 17.45
CA LEU A 86 0.70 16.78 16.23
C LEU A 86 1.99 16.46 15.45
N ILE A 87 3.12 16.23 16.12
CA ILE A 87 4.38 15.82 15.49
C ILE A 87 4.24 14.40 14.91
N ASN A 88 3.63 13.46 15.63
CA ASN A 88 3.33 12.13 15.11
C ASN A 88 2.33 12.15 13.94
N ALA A 89 1.32 13.02 13.99
CA ALA A 89 0.38 13.23 12.87
C ALA A 89 1.04 13.94 11.68
N ALA A 90 1.94 14.89 11.92
CA ALA A 90 2.68 15.62 10.88
C ALA A 90 3.77 14.77 10.21
N LEU A 91 4.39 13.82 10.94
CA LEU A 91 5.38 12.87 10.41
C LEU A 91 4.78 11.73 9.57
N VAL A 92 3.45 11.56 9.55
CA VAL A 92 2.76 10.49 8.81
C VAL A 92 1.94 11.04 7.63
N ASN A 93 2.06 12.32 7.32
CA ASN A 93 1.44 12.88 6.12
C ASN A 93 2.36 12.69 4.91
N TYR A 94 2.61 11.44 4.57
CA TYR A 94 3.20 11.11 3.26
C TYR A 94 2.18 11.43 2.18
N GLU A 95 2.64 11.99 1.06
CA GLU A 95 1.78 12.27 -0.08
C GLU A 95 1.06 10.99 -0.51
N ARG A 96 -0.26 11.09 -0.68
CA ARG A 96 -1.04 9.98 -1.26
C ARG A 96 -0.53 9.76 -2.68
N LEU A 97 -0.33 8.49 -3.03
CA LEU A 97 0.10 8.05 -4.36
C LEU A 97 -1.14 7.52 -5.09
N PRO A 98 -1.87 8.35 -5.86
CA PRO A 98 -3.18 7.98 -6.41
C PRO A 98 -3.08 6.81 -7.40
N MET A 99 -1.92 6.65 -8.04
CA MET A 99 -1.67 5.54 -8.95
C MET A 99 -1.59 4.19 -8.25
N LEU A 100 -1.21 4.16 -6.96
CA LEU A 100 -1.26 2.90 -6.20
C LEU A 100 -2.70 2.40 -6.07
N ASP A 101 -3.68 3.30 -5.85
CA ASP A 101 -5.08 2.90 -5.78
C ASP A 101 -5.52 2.19 -7.07
N ILE A 102 -5.08 2.67 -8.23
CA ILE A 102 -5.39 2.09 -9.53
C ILE A 102 -4.66 0.75 -9.74
N VAL A 103 -3.38 0.67 -9.37
CA VAL A 103 -2.60 -0.57 -9.48
C VAL A 103 -3.19 -1.66 -8.61
N PHE A 104 -3.57 -1.35 -7.36
CA PHE A 104 -4.17 -2.32 -6.46
C PHE A 104 -5.61 -2.68 -6.86
N ASP A 105 -6.41 -1.77 -7.41
CA ASP A 105 -7.70 -2.12 -8.03
C ASP A 105 -7.52 -3.10 -9.20
N ARG A 106 -6.49 -2.90 -10.03
CA ARG A 106 -6.14 -3.85 -11.09
C ARG A 106 -5.68 -5.19 -10.53
N LEU A 107 -4.86 -5.18 -9.47
CA LEU A 107 -4.42 -6.39 -8.77
C LEU A 107 -5.61 -7.21 -8.27
N VAL A 108 -6.61 -6.58 -7.65
CA VAL A 108 -7.83 -7.25 -7.17
C VAL A 108 -8.54 -8.02 -8.29
N ARG A 109 -8.65 -7.43 -9.49
CA ARG A 109 -9.27 -8.09 -10.65
C ARG A 109 -8.46 -9.29 -11.15
N LEU A 110 -7.13 -9.16 -11.21
CA LEU A 110 -6.23 -10.24 -11.61
C LEU A 110 -6.28 -11.39 -10.59
N MET A 111 -6.13 -11.08 -9.31
CA MET A 111 -6.17 -12.05 -8.21
C MET A 111 -7.49 -12.83 -8.16
N SER A 112 -8.63 -12.16 -8.40
CA SER A 112 -9.93 -12.85 -8.44
C SER A 112 -9.98 -13.95 -9.50
N THR A 113 -9.29 -13.76 -10.62
CA THR A 113 -9.23 -14.75 -11.71
C THR A 113 -8.20 -15.84 -11.41
N SER A 114 -7.00 -15.45 -10.97
CA SER A 114 -5.90 -16.38 -10.72
C SER A 114 -6.16 -17.29 -9.51
N LEU A 115 -6.71 -16.74 -8.42
CA LEU A 115 -7.06 -17.50 -7.22
C LEU A 115 -8.23 -18.46 -7.48
N ARG A 116 -9.20 -18.06 -8.31
CA ARG A 116 -10.25 -18.97 -8.80
C ARG A 116 -9.65 -20.15 -9.57
N ASN A 117 -8.68 -19.90 -10.45
CA ASN A 117 -8.01 -20.97 -11.19
C ASN A 117 -7.18 -21.88 -10.27
N LEU A 118 -6.54 -21.32 -9.25
CA LEU A 118 -5.74 -22.08 -8.28
C LEU A 118 -6.61 -22.97 -7.39
N THR A 119 -7.72 -22.42 -6.88
CA THR A 119 -8.61 -23.08 -5.91
C THR A 119 -9.70 -23.93 -6.58
N SER A 120 -9.98 -23.70 -7.87
CA SER A 120 -11.14 -24.26 -8.59
C SER A 120 -12.49 -23.92 -7.95
N ASP A 121 -12.56 -22.88 -7.12
CA ASP A 121 -13.78 -22.41 -6.45
C ASP A 121 -14.09 -20.94 -6.80
N ASN A 122 -15.29 -20.48 -6.48
CA ASN A 122 -15.69 -19.10 -6.70
C ASN A 122 -15.01 -18.18 -5.68
N VAL A 123 -13.91 -17.54 -6.09
CA VAL A 123 -13.18 -16.55 -5.28
C VAL A 123 -13.58 -15.13 -5.71
N GLU A 124 -13.80 -14.28 -4.73
CA GLU A 124 -13.99 -12.83 -4.86
C GLU A 124 -12.92 -12.12 -4.01
N VAL A 125 -12.21 -11.17 -4.62
CA VAL A 125 -11.23 -10.34 -3.92
C VAL A 125 -11.76 -8.91 -3.88
N SER A 126 -11.60 -8.24 -2.74
CA SER A 126 -11.97 -6.84 -2.56
C SER A 126 -10.87 -6.07 -1.84
N LEU A 127 -10.72 -4.79 -2.19
CA LEU A 127 -9.79 -3.87 -1.54
C LEU A 127 -10.48 -3.25 -0.33
N ASP A 128 -9.98 -3.50 0.88
CA ASP A 128 -10.56 -2.95 2.11
C ASP A 128 -10.06 -1.51 2.32
N GLN A 129 -8.74 -1.31 2.38
CA GLN A 129 -8.14 0.00 2.59
C GLN A 129 -6.67 0.05 2.17
N ILE A 130 -6.23 1.21 1.67
CA ILE A 130 -4.82 1.58 1.52
C ILE A 130 -4.51 2.68 2.55
N SER A 131 -3.48 2.47 3.36
CA SER A 131 -3.09 3.35 4.46
C SER A 131 -1.58 3.42 4.61
N THR A 132 -1.09 4.45 5.29
CA THR A 132 0.34 4.60 5.61
C THR A 132 0.56 4.29 7.08
N VAL A 133 1.51 3.41 7.37
CA VAL A 133 1.84 2.97 8.73
C VAL A 133 3.35 2.97 8.94
N ARG A 134 3.81 3.05 10.19
CA ARG A 134 5.21 2.81 10.54
C ARG A 134 5.47 1.31 10.59
N PHE A 135 6.61 0.87 10.06
CA PHE A 135 6.94 -0.55 9.97
C PHE A 135 6.95 -1.25 11.33
N GLY A 136 7.58 -0.64 12.34
CA GLY A 136 7.68 -1.21 13.68
C GLY A 136 6.33 -1.34 14.37
N ASP A 137 5.50 -0.30 14.30
CA ASP A 137 4.16 -0.28 14.91
C ASP A 137 3.26 -1.34 14.26
N TYR A 138 3.35 -1.50 12.94
CA TYR A 138 2.62 -2.54 12.22
C TYR A 138 3.08 -3.94 12.62
N LEU A 139 4.38 -4.22 12.65
CA LEU A 139 4.89 -5.54 13.04
C LEU A 139 4.43 -5.96 14.44
N ASN A 140 4.34 -5.02 15.38
CA ASN A 140 3.86 -5.27 16.74
C ASN A 140 2.33 -5.49 16.82
N SER A 141 1.59 -5.07 15.79
CA SER A 141 0.13 -5.22 15.72
C SER A 141 -0.33 -6.56 15.16
N ILE A 142 0.57 -7.35 14.57
CA ILE A 142 0.22 -8.62 13.91
C ILE A 142 -0.14 -9.68 14.97
N PRO A 143 -1.37 -10.24 14.94
CA PRO A 143 -1.72 -11.34 15.83
C PRO A 143 -0.96 -12.61 15.45
N LEU A 144 -0.39 -13.29 16.44
CA LEU A 144 0.27 -14.59 16.25
C LEU A 144 -0.75 -15.72 16.42
N PRO A 145 -0.73 -16.78 15.58
CA PRO A 145 0.23 -17.08 14.50
C PRO A 145 -0.20 -16.54 13.12
N ALA A 146 0.68 -15.78 12.47
CA ALA A 146 0.52 -15.32 11.08
C ALA A 146 1.63 -15.88 10.18
N MET A 147 1.39 -16.00 8.87
CA MET A 147 2.47 -16.21 7.91
C MET A 147 2.88 -14.89 7.28
N LEU A 148 4.13 -14.54 7.49
CA LEU A 148 4.79 -13.37 6.95
C LEU A 148 5.69 -13.81 5.80
N THR A 149 5.55 -13.19 4.64
CA THR A 149 6.32 -13.54 3.45
C THR A 149 7.09 -12.33 2.99
N VAL A 150 8.40 -12.44 3.00
CA VAL A 150 9.29 -11.44 2.43
C VAL A 150 9.39 -11.70 0.93
N PHE A 151 9.15 -10.66 0.14
CA PHE A 151 9.35 -10.70 -1.31
C PHE A 151 10.36 -9.63 -1.72
N LYS A 152 11.08 -9.91 -2.81
CA LYS A 152 12.01 -8.98 -3.43
C LYS A 152 11.42 -8.44 -4.73
N ALA A 153 11.50 -7.12 -4.92
CA ALA A 153 11.29 -6.45 -6.19
C ALA A 153 12.64 -6.38 -6.91
N GLU A 154 12.85 -7.16 -7.97
CA GLU A 154 14.18 -7.34 -8.56
C GLU A 154 14.75 -6.05 -9.16
N GLU A 155 13.93 -5.30 -9.89
CA GLU A 155 14.32 -4.10 -10.64
C GLU A 155 14.46 -2.87 -9.75
N TRP A 156 13.80 -2.88 -8.57
CA TRP A 156 13.90 -1.81 -7.58
C TRP A 156 14.96 -2.10 -6.50
N ASP A 157 15.56 -3.31 -6.55
CA ASP A 157 16.53 -3.86 -5.60
C ASP A 157 16.15 -3.64 -4.13
N ASN A 158 14.88 -3.90 -3.81
CA ASN A 158 14.36 -3.67 -2.47
C ASN A 158 13.28 -4.69 -2.12
N ASN A 159 12.95 -4.78 -0.82
CA ASN A 159 12.07 -5.81 -0.30
C ASN A 159 10.71 -5.25 0.12
N GLY A 160 9.72 -6.14 0.16
CA GLY A 160 8.38 -5.91 0.69
C GLY A 160 7.90 -7.10 1.50
N LEU A 161 6.75 -6.95 2.15
CA LEU A 161 6.20 -7.94 3.07
C LEU A 161 4.74 -8.22 2.71
N ILE A 162 4.37 -9.50 2.64
CA ILE A 162 2.98 -9.94 2.57
C ILE A 162 2.65 -10.67 3.88
N VAL A 163 1.53 -10.34 4.50
CA VAL A 163 1.03 -11.01 5.69
C VAL A 163 -0.29 -11.68 5.34
N VAL A 164 -0.39 -12.97 5.64
CA VAL A 164 -1.59 -13.77 5.42
C VAL A 164 -2.19 -14.10 6.78
N ASP A 165 -3.47 -13.79 6.97
CA ASP A 165 -4.15 -14.11 8.21
C ASP A 165 -4.41 -15.62 8.35
N SER A 166 -4.54 -16.09 9.59
CA SER A 166 -4.77 -17.51 9.88
C SER A 166 -6.06 -18.02 9.21
N ALA A 167 -7.07 -17.16 9.06
CA ALA A 167 -8.34 -17.48 8.43
C ALA A 167 -8.16 -17.90 6.96
N LEU A 168 -7.42 -17.10 6.19
CA LEU A 168 -7.15 -17.36 4.79
C LEU A 168 -6.24 -18.57 4.63
N ILE A 169 -5.25 -18.75 5.51
CA ILE A 169 -4.36 -19.91 5.50
C ILE A 169 -5.18 -21.21 5.60
N TYR A 170 -6.03 -21.34 6.63
CA TYR A 170 -6.85 -22.54 6.80
C TYR A 170 -7.88 -22.71 5.69
N SER A 171 -8.44 -21.61 5.17
CA SER A 171 -9.36 -21.64 4.04
C SER A 171 -8.69 -22.21 2.79
N VAL A 172 -7.49 -21.73 2.45
CA VAL A 172 -6.73 -22.18 1.26
C VAL A 172 -6.29 -23.64 1.40
N VAL A 173 -5.81 -24.03 2.58
CA VAL A 173 -5.41 -25.42 2.85
C VAL A 173 -6.60 -26.37 2.69
N ASP A 174 -7.75 -26.03 3.27
CA ASP A 174 -8.97 -26.83 3.16
C ASP A 174 -9.43 -26.95 1.70
N VAL A 175 -9.45 -25.84 0.92
CA VAL A 175 -9.84 -25.89 -0.49
C VAL A 175 -8.90 -26.79 -1.30
N LEU A 176 -7.59 -26.61 -1.16
CA LEU A 176 -6.60 -27.33 -1.96
C LEU A 176 -6.48 -28.81 -1.61
N LEU A 177 -6.86 -29.21 -0.39
CA LEU A 177 -6.94 -30.61 0.04
C LEU A 177 -8.30 -31.27 -0.26
N GLY A 178 -9.23 -30.55 -0.89
CA GLY A 178 -10.53 -31.09 -1.31
C GLY A 178 -11.61 -31.03 -0.23
N GLY A 179 -11.52 -30.05 0.68
CA GLY A 179 -12.52 -29.76 1.69
C GLY A 179 -13.92 -29.56 1.13
N ARG A 180 -14.93 -30.07 1.84
CA ARG A 180 -16.34 -29.95 1.43
C ARG A 180 -16.86 -28.54 1.70
N LYS A 181 -17.63 -28.00 0.74
CA LYS A 181 -18.33 -26.72 0.89
C LYS A 181 -19.28 -26.76 2.11
N GLY A 182 -19.22 -25.73 2.96
CA GLY A 182 -20.12 -25.56 4.11
C GLY A 182 -19.60 -26.12 5.44
N THR A 183 -18.45 -26.79 5.50
CA THR A 183 -17.79 -27.09 6.78
C THR A 183 -16.85 -25.93 7.11
N PRO A 184 -17.07 -25.15 8.18
CA PRO A 184 -16.12 -24.13 8.57
C PRO A 184 -14.79 -24.80 8.88
N SER A 185 -13.69 -24.28 8.34
CA SER A 185 -12.35 -24.78 8.67
C SER A 185 -12.16 -24.64 10.19
N ILE A 186 -11.96 -25.77 10.87
CA ILE A 186 -11.70 -25.77 12.32
C ILE A 186 -10.38 -25.04 12.53
N ARG A 187 -10.44 -23.82 13.07
CA ARG A 187 -9.24 -23.10 13.50
C ARG A 187 -8.65 -23.86 14.68
N VAL A 188 -7.49 -24.45 14.48
CA VAL A 188 -6.71 -25.04 15.57
C VAL A 188 -5.76 -23.95 16.05
N GLU A 189 -6.24 -23.10 16.95
CA GLU A 189 -5.44 -22.05 17.56
C GLU A 189 -4.26 -22.63 18.34
N GLY A 190 -3.11 -21.96 18.29
CA GLY A 190 -1.94 -22.28 19.11
C GLY A 190 -0.96 -23.32 18.57
N ARG A 191 -1.16 -23.87 17.34
CA ARG A 191 -0.16 -24.74 16.70
C ARG A 191 0.68 -24.01 15.63
N PRO A 192 1.98 -24.32 15.49
CA PRO A 192 2.75 -23.87 14.35
C PRO A 192 2.27 -24.53 13.05
N TYR A 193 2.38 -23.81 11.93
CA TYR A 193 2.03 -24.35 10.61
C TYR A 193 2.97 -25.49 10.20
N THR A 194 2.38 -26.53 9.62
CA THR A 194 3.10 -27.68 9.08
C THR A 194 3.74 -27.35 7.73
N THR A 195 4.76 -28.12 7.33
CA THR A 195 5.43 -27.95 6.03
C THR A 195 4.46 -28.04 4.84
N ILE A 196 3.41 -28.88 4.94
CA ILE A 196 2.40 -29.02 3.89
C ILE A 196 1.56 -27.73 3.80
N GLU A 197 1.12 -27.19 4.93
CA GLU A 197 0.37 -25.93 4.98
C GLU A 197 1.19 -24.77 4.41
N THR A 198 2.45 -24.65 4.82
CA THR A 198 3.36 -23.63 4.28
C THR A 198 3.54 -23.76 2.77
N LYS A 199 3.74 -24.98 2.24
CA LYS A 199 3.93 -25.20 0.80
C LYS A 199 2.67 -24.89 -0.03
N LEU A 200 1.48 -25.15 0.51
CA LEU A 200 0.22 -24.80 -0.14
C LEU A 200 0.03 -23.28 -0.20
N VAL A 201 0.33 -22.57 0.89
CA VAL A 201 0.25 -21.10 0.94
C VAL A 201 1.34 -20.45 0.08
N GLU A 202 2.55 -21.00 0.05
CA GLU A 202 3.63 -20.56 -0.85
C GLU A 202 3.19 -20.57 -2.32
N ARG A 203 2.41 -21.57 -2.75
CA ARG A 203 1.86 -21.63 -4.10
C ARG A 203 0.88 -20.49 -4.38
N MET A 204 0.01 -20.17 -3.41
CA MET A 204 -0.91 -19.02 -3.51
C MET A 204 -0.15 -17.68 -3.55
N LEU A 205 0.87 -17.54 -2.72
CA LEU A 205 1.70 -16.32 -2.66
C LEU A 205 2.46 -16.09 -3.97
N ASN A 206 3.01 -17.14 -4.59
CA ASN A 206 3.66 -17.01 -5.89
C ASN A 206 2.70 -16.53 -6.99
N VAL A 207 1.45 -17.03 -7.00
CA VAL A 207 0.42 -16.55 -7.92
C VAL A 207 0.10 -15.07 -7.65
N THR A 208 -0.04 -14.70 -6.39
CA THR A 208 -0.32 -13.32 -5.97
C THR A 208 0.80 -12.35 -6.37
N LEU A 209 2.07 -12.75 -6.18
CA LEU A 209 3.24 -11.95 -6.57
C LEU A 209 3.37 -11.81 -8.08
N HIS A 210 3.00 -12.86 -8.83
CA HIS A 210 2.95 -12.78 -10.29
C HIS A 210 1.89 -11.77 -10.76
N ASP A 211 0.67 -11.84 -10.19
CA ASP A 211 -0.38 -10.87 -10.50
C ASP A 211 0.02 -9.44 -10.11
N MET A 212 0.75 -9.28 -8.99
CA MET A 212 1.30 -8.00 -8.58
C MET A 212 2.29 -7.46 -9.60
N SER A 213 3.17 -8.31 -10.13
CA SER A 213 4.11 -7.94 -11.20
C SER A 213 3.33 -7.44 -12.42
N THR A 214 2.35 -8.22 -12.88
CA THR A 214 1.48 -7.85 -14.00
C THR A 214 0.68 -6.56 -13.74
N ALA A 215 0.26 -6.32 -12.50
CA ALA A 215 -0.46 -5.10 -12.12
C ALA A 215 0.41 -3.85 -12.25
N PHE A 216 1.70 -3.94 -11.92
CA PHE A 216 2.67 -2.85 -12.03
C PHE A 216 3.25 -2.64 -13.44
N ASP A 217 3.23 -3.65 -14.32
CA ASP A 217 3.78 -3.60 -15.69
C ASP A 217 3.53 -2.31 -16.49
N PRO A 218 2.32 -1.70 -16.49
CA PRO A 218 2.05 -0.49 -17.28
C PRO A 218 2.75 0.76 -16.75
N LEU A 219 3.14 0.77 -15.47
CA LEU A 219 3.90 1.86 -14.87
C LEU A 219 5.39 1.59 -14.98
N SER A 220 5.82 0.42 -14.52
CA SER A 220 7.22 0.02 -14.51
C SER A 220 7.28 -1.51 -14.56
N PRO A 221 8.02 -2.10 -15.51
CA PRO A 221 8.23 -3.54 -15.52
C PRO A 221 9.00 -3.93 -14.26
N VAL A 222 8.35 -4.71 -13.40
CA VAL A 222 8.93 -5.18 -12.13
C VAL A 222 8.50 -6.61 -11.85
N SER A 223 9.46 -7.43 -11.44
CA SER A 223 9.32 -8.83 -11.08
C SER A 223 9.36 -8.97 -9.57
N PHE A 224 8.23 -9.34 -8.96
CA PHE A 224 8.18 -9.64 -7.53
C PHE A 224 8.38 -11.13 -7.29
N LYS A 225 9.42 -11.50 -6.53
CA LYS A 225 9.75 -12.89 -6.20
C LYS A 225 9.70 -13.16 -4.70
N LEU A 226 9.19 -14.33 -4.34
CA LEU A 226 9.18 -14.79 -2.96
C LEU A 226 10.62 -15.11 -2.52
N GLU A 227 11.06 -14.52 -1.41
CA GLU A 227 12.40 -14.74 -0.85
C GLU A 227 12.34 -15.70 0.34
N ASN A 228 11.47 -15.42 1.32
CA ASN A 228 11.37 -16.24 2.53
C ASN A 228 9.96 -16.16 3.15
N ILE A 229 9.57 -17.21 3.89
CA ILE A 229 8.34 -17.27 4.67
C ILE A 229 8.70 -17.47 6.14
N GLU A 230 8.24 -16.55 6.97
CA GLU A 230 8.46 -16.50 8.40
C GLU A 230 7.13 -16.60 9.16
N THR A 231 7.20 -17.18 10.36
CA THR A 231 6.03 -17.26 11.27
C THR A 231 6.09 -16.23 12.39
N ASN A 232 7.27 -15.64 12.62
CA ASN A 232 7.49 -14.66 13.66
C ASN A 232 7.87 -13.30 13.03
N PRO A 233 7.12 -12.21 13.32
CA PRO A 233 7.39 -10.87 12.81
C PRO A 233 8.83 -10.37 13.05
N ARG A 234 9.47 -10.82 14.14
CA ARG A 234 10.84 -10.39 14.48
C ARG A 234 11.90 -10.85 13.47
N PHE A 235 11.63 -11.90 12.69
CA PHE A 235 12.53 -12.39 11.64
C PHE A 235 12.19 -11.87 10.24
N ALA A 236 11.06 -11.17 10.08
CA ALA A 236 10.60 -10.63 8.80
C ALA A 236 10.98 -9.13 8.60
N ALA A 237 12.12 -8.72 9.16
CA ALA A 237 12.56 -7.32 9.12
C ALA A 237 13.11 -6.93 7.74
N ILE A 238 12.28 -6.25 6.93
CA ILE A 238 12.65 -5.76 5.59
C ILE A 238 13.21 -4.33 5.59
N THR A 239 12.92 -3.54 6.62
CA THR A 239 13.34 -2.14 6.73
C THR A 239 13.47 -1.72 8.20
N GLN A 240 13.93 -0.50 8.46
CA GLN A 240 14.04 0.03 9.82
C GLN A 240 12.65 0.30 10.43
N ALA A 241 12.49 0.05 11.74
CA ALA A 241 11.21 0.17 12.43
C ALA A 241 10.55 1.55 12.31
N GLY A 242 11.33 2.63 12.22
CA GLY A 242 10.83 4.00 12.07
C GLY A 242 10.38 4.37 10.66
N ASN A 243 10.67 3.54 9.65
CA ASN A 243 10.34 3.86 8.26
C ASN A 243 8.84 3.68 8.00
N ALA A 244 8.29 4.60 7.21
CA ALA A 244 6.92 4.49 6.75
C ALA A 244 6.79 3.45 5.64
N CYS A 245 5.65 2.78 5.63
CA CYS A 245 5.25 1.78 4.67
C CYS A 245 3.81 2.04 4.22
N VAL A 246 3.54 1.76 2.96
CA VAL A 246 2.18 1.65 2.44
C VAL A 246 1.65 0.27 2.81
N LEU A 247 0.55 0.23 3.54
CA LEU A 247 -0.20 -0.95 3.91
C LEU A 247 -1.47 -1.05 3.09
N VAL A 248 -1.59 -2.14 2.33
CA VAL A 248 -2.75 -2.47 1.52
C VAL A 248 -3.44 -3.69 2.11
N ARG A 249 -4.69 -3.52 2.52
CA ARG A 249 -5.52 -4.60 3.05
C ARG A 249 -6.49 -5.07 1.98
N MET A 250 -6.48 -6.35 1.70
CA MET A 250 -7.43 -6.99 0.79
C MET A 250 -8.14 -8.14 1.49
N ARG A 251 -9.42 -8.30 1.18
CA ARG A 251 -10.25 -9.39 1.66
C ARG A 251 -10.47 -10.38 0.54
N ILE A 252 -10.29 -11.66 0.87
CA ILE A 252 -10.53 -12.77 -0.04
C ILE A 252 -11.69 -13.59 0.51
N ASP A 253 -12.75 -13.70 -0.29
CA ASP A 253 -13.95 -14.45 0.01
C ASP A 253 -14.05 -15.65 -0.95
N MET A 254 -14.33 -16.83 -0.40
CA MET A 254 -14.50 -18.09 -1.13
C MET A 254 -15.82 -18.77 -0.72
N GLY A 255 -16.89 -17.98 -0.58
CA GLY A 255 -18.22 -18.44 -0.18
C GLY A 255 -18.41 -18.37 1.34
N ASP A 256 -18.33 -19.53 2.00
CA ASP A 256 -18.50 -19.60 3.47
C ASP A 256 -17.17 -19.50 4.24
N ARG A 257 -16.06 -19.28 3.51
CA ARG A 257 -14.69 -19.25 4.03
C ARG A 257 -13.90 -18.12 3.37
N GLY A 258 -12.81 -17.71 3.99
CA GLY A 258 -12.01 -16.59 3.50
C GLY A 258 -11.08 -16.03 4.55
N GLY A 259 -10.57 -14.83 4.30
CA GLY A 259 -9.70 -14.12 5.20
C GLY A 259 -9.12 -12.86 4.56
N ARG A 260 -7.99 -12.41 5.10
CA ARG A 260 -7.32 -11.18 4.71
C ARG A 260 -5.88 -11.45 4.30
N ILE A 261 -5.47 -10.71 3.28
CA ILE A 261 -4.09 -10.60 2.87
C ILE A 261 -3.70 -9.13 2.94
N GLU A 262 -2.56 -8.87 3.58
CA GLU A 262 -2.05 -7.52 3.78
C GLU A 262 -0.70 -7.41 3.07
N ILE A 263 -0.56 -6.43 2.16
CA ILE A 263 0.68 -6.15 1.45
C ILE A 263 1.28 -4.87 2.01
N LEU A 264 2.52 -4.95 2.44
CA LEU A 264 3.26 -3.86 3.04
C LEU A 264 4.49 -3.54 2.18
N ILE A 265 4.55 -2.32 1.66
CA ILE A 265 5.64 -1.84 0.80
C ILE A 265 6.27 -0.61 1.45
N PRO A 266 7.55 -0.67 1.86
CA PRO A 266 8.27 0.51 2.35
C PRO A 266 8.32 1.62 1.30
N TYR A 267 8.24 2.88 1.73
CA TYR A 267 8.40 4.02 0.80
C TYR A 267 9.74 3.99 0.07
N ALA A 268 10.81 3.53 0.75
CA ALA A 268 12.13 3.35 0.13
C ALA A 268 12.13 2.38 -1.06
N THR A 269 11.22 1.39 -1.05
CA THR A 269 11.05 0.44 -2.16
C THR A 269 10.36 1.08 -3.36
N LEU A 270 9.51 2.08 -3.13
CA LEU A 270 8.78 2.80 -4.19
C LEU A 270 9.55 4.00 -4.75
N GLU A 271 10.70 4.37 -4.19
CA GLU A 271 11.47 5.54 -4.60
C GLU A 271 11.80 5.55 -6.12
N PRO A 272 12.25 4.44 -6.75
CA PRO A 272 12.56 4.42 -8.18
C PRO A 272 11.37 4.73 -9.10
N VAL A 273 10.15 4.48 -8.63
CA VAL A 273 8.90 4.66 -9.39
C VAL A 273 8.03 5.79 -8.84
N ARG A 274 8.55 6.57 -7.89
CA ARG A 274 7.79 7.58 -7.14
C ARG A 274 7.19 8.65 -8.03
N GLU A 275 7.94 9.18 -8.99
CA GLU A 275 7.44 10.23 -9.90
C GLU A 275 6.27 9.74 -10.75
N LEU A 276 6.32 8.48 -11.22
CA LEU A 276 5.25 7.86 -11.98
C LEU A 276 4.00 7.62 -11.11
N LEU A 277 4.20 7.30 -9.83
CA LEU A 277 3.10 7.09 -8.89
C LEU A 277 2.41 8.39 -8.44
N LEU A 278 3.11 9.54 -8.55
CA LEU A 278 2.57 10.87 -8.26
C LEU A 278 1.75 11.45 -9.42
N GLN A 279 2.04 11.04 -10.66
CA GLN A 279 1.30 11.52 -11.83
C GLN A 279 -0.16 11.08 -11.75
N MET A 280 -1.07 12.03 -11.54
CA MET A 280 -2.51 11.77 -11.62
C MET A 280 -2.91 11.55 -13.08
N PHE A 281 -3.10 10.30 -13.48
CA PHE A 281 -3.74 10.00 -14.75
C PHE A 281 -5.21 10.42 -14.66
N MET A 282 -5.57 11.48 -15.37
CA MET A 282 -6.95 11.95 -15.49
C MET A 282 -7.71 10.99 -16.41
N GLY A 283 -8.12 9.85 -15.85
CA GLY A 283 -9.16 8.97 -16.35
C GLY A 283 -9.09 8.62 -17.84
N GLU A 284 -8.25 7.67 -18.21
CA GLU A 284 -8.48 6.84 -19.39
C GLU A 284 -7.74 5.51 -19.21
N LYS A 285 -8.38 4.43 -19.62
CA LYS A 285 -7.95 3.05 -19.32
C LYS A 285 -6.51 2.83 -19.77
N PHE A 286 -5.71 2.20 -18.91
CA PHE A 286 -4.36 1.75 -19.27
C PHE A 286 -4.39 0.92 -20.56
N GLY A 287 -3.85 1.51 -21.63
CA GLY A 287 -3.81 0.98 -22.98
C GLY A 287 -3.59 2.15 -23.95
N ARG A 288 -2.81 1.93 -25.02
CA ARG A 288 -2.70 2.89 -26.12
C ARG A 288 -4.11 3.27 -26.57
N ASP A 289 -4.52 4.50 -26.31
CA ASP A 289 -5.86 4.94 -26.69
C ASP A 289 -5.88 5.20 -28.20
N SER A 290 -6.16 4.14 -28.95
CA SER A 290 -6.26 4.18 -30.40
C SER A 290 -7.35 5.15 -30.86
N ILE A 291 -8.34 5.46 -30.02
CA ILE A 291 -9.39 6.42 -30.32
C ILE A 291 -8.84 7.84 -30.24
N TRP A 292 -8.08 8.17 -29.17
CA TRP A 292 -7.42 9.47 -29.07
C TRP A 292 -6.36 9.65 -30.17
N GLU A 293 -5.52 8.65 -30.44
CA GLU A 293 -4.56 8.72 -31.55
C GLU A 293 -5.27 8.92 -32.88
N THR A 294 -6.38 8.22 -33.13
CA THR A 294 -7.16 8.39 -34.36
C THR A 294 -7.83 9.76 -34.42
N HIS A 295 -8.37 10.25 -33.30
CA HIS A 295 -9.03 11.55 -33.23
C HIS A 295 -8.03 12.68 -33.42
N LEU A 296 -6.90 12.65 -32.71
CA LEU A 296 -5.81 13.61 -32.88
C LEU A 296 -5.24 13.56 -34.30
N THR A 297 -5.03 12.36 -34.85
CA THR A 297 -4.58 12.19 -36.23
C THR A 297 -5.57 12.83 -37.22
N ASN A 298 -6.87 12.61 -37.02
CA ASN A 298 -7.91 13.21 -37.84
C ASN A 298 -7.93 14.74 -37.72
N GLU A 299 -7.81 15.28 -36.51
CA GLU A 299 -7.74 16.73 -36.28
C GLU A 299 -6.46 17.35 -36.88
N LEU A 300 -5.32 16.65 -36.79
CA LEU A 300 -4.08 17.06 -37.44
C LEU A 300 -4.22 17.10 -38.96
N TYR A 301 -4.91 16.13 -39.56
CA TYR A 301 -5.21 16.14 -41.01
C TYR A 301 -6.19 17.25 -41.43
N LEU A 302 -7.06 17.70 -40.52
CA LEU A 302 -8.02 18.78 -40.75
C LEU A 302 -7.47 20.17 -40.45
N THR A 303 -6.24 20.26 -39.93
CA THR A 303 -5.63 21.54 -39.57
C THR A 303 -5.25 22.32 -40.83
N ASP A 304 -5.80 23.52 -40.98
CA ASP A 304 -5.44 24.43 -42.05
C ASP A 304 -4.02 24.98 -41.83
N VAL A 305 -3.16 24.82 -42.84
CA VAL A 305 -1.79 25.37 -42.84
C VAL A 305 -1.66 26.47 -43.88
N HIS A 306 -1.00 27.57 -43.51
CA HIS A 306 -0.76 28.67 -44.42
C HIS A 306 0.47 28.39 -45.29
N LEU A 307 0.24 28.19 -46.59
CA LEU A 307 1.29 27.96 -47.57
C LEU A 307 1.60 29.25 -48.33
N GLN A 308 2.86 29.66 -48.35
CA GLN A 308 3.36 30.84 -49.06
C GLN A 308 4.13 30.41 -50.31
N ALA A 309 3.78 30.99 -51.47
CA ALA A 309 4.51 30.78 -52.71
C ALA A 309 5.56 31.91 -52.87
N VAL A 310 6.84 31.55 -52.78
CA VAL A 310 7.96 32.50 -52.77
C VAL A 310 8.54 32.60 -54.18
N MET A 311 8.19 33.67 -54.91
CA MET A 311 8.68 33.91 -56.28
C MET A 311 10.17 34.25 -56.33
N GLY A 312 10.71 34.84 -55.28
CA GLY A 312 12.13 35.19 -55.23
C GLY A 312 12.47 35.95 -53.97
N GLU A 313 13.64 35.63 -53.42
CA GLU A 313 14.17 36.30 -52.24
C GLU A 313 15.36 37.17 -52.63
N LYS A 314 15.49 38.31 -51.96
CA LYS A 314 16.60 39.23 -52.19
C LYS A 314 17.05 39.84 -50.89
N THR A 315 18.29 39.60 -50.53
CA THR A 315 18.94 40.30 -49.42
C THR A 315 19.21 41.74 -49.81
N VAL A 316 18.68 42.68 -49.04
CA VAL A 316 18.86 44.13 -49.23
C VAL A 316 19.43 44.74 -47.96
N MET A 317 20.25 45.78 -48.10
CA MET A 317 20.72 46.51 -46.92
C MET A 317 19.56 47.29 -46.29
N LEU A 318 19.48 47.29 -44.96
CA LEU A 318 18.41 47.99 -44.22
C LEU A 318 18.34 49.49 -44.59
N ARG A 319 19.49 50.11 -44.86
CA ARG A 319 19.58 51.51 -45.33
C ARG A 319 18.82 51.73 -46.64
N ASP A 320 18.89 50.78 -47.58
CA ASP A 320 18.24 50.92 -48.88
C ASP A 320 16.73 50.75 -48.74
N MET A 321 16.30 49.81 -47.90
CA MET A 321 14.90 49.57 -47.57
C MET A 321 14.23 50.80 -46.93
N LEU A 322 14.92 51.51 -46.03
CA LEU A 322 14.42 52.76 -45.42
C LEU A 322 14.24 53.91 -46.43
N ASN A 323 14.94 53.86 -47.57
CA ASN A 323 14.89 54.89 -48.60
C ASN A 323 13.91 54.57 -49.74
N TRP A 324 13.17 53.46 -49.67
CA TRP A 324 12.20 53.09 -50.70
C TRP A 324 11.01 54.05 -50.76
N LYS A 325 10.61 54.38 -51.99
CA LYS A 325 9.45 55.23 -52.26
C LYS A 325 8.54 54.51 -53.25
N LYS A 326 7.27 54.91 -53.31
CA LYS A 326 6.35 54.41 -54.34
C LYS A 326 6.98 54.66 -55.72
N GLY A 327 7.18 53.59 -56.49
CA GLY A 327 7.87 53.62 -57.79
C GLY A 327 9.31 53.05 -57.78
N THR A 328 9.86 52.69 -56.63
CA THR A 328 11.14 51.95 -56.56
C THR A 328 10.99 50.57 -57.19
N LEU A 329 11.87 50.23 -58.14
CA LEU A 329 11.83 48.98 -58.88
C LEU A 329 12.77 47.95 -58.23
N LEU A 330 12.20 46.80 -57.85
CA LEU A 330 12.93 45.68 -57.26
C LEU A 330 13.11 44.59 -58.32
N MET A 331 14.35 44.45 -58.80
CA MET A 331 14.72 43.34 -59.68
C MET A 331 15.00 42.09 -58.83
N PHE A 332 14.16 41.07 -58.99
CA PHE A 332 14.40 39.71 -58.51
C PHE A 332 15.25 38.96 -59.54
N ASN A 333 16.11 38.04 -59.08
CA ASN A 333 16.94 37.21 -59.96
C ASN A 333 16.20 35.92 -60.37
N THR A 334 14.91 36.03 -60.66
CA THR A 334 14.04 34.90 -61.02
C THR A 334 13.47 35.15 -62.41
N LYS A 335 13.53 34.15 -63.30
CA LYS A 335 12.89 34.18 -64.61
C LYS A 335 11.46 33.65 -64.51
N PRO A 336 10.56 34.01 -65.44
CA PRO A 336 9.20 33.47 -65.48
C PRO A 336 9.11 31.95 -65.64
N SER A 337 10.19 31.31 -66.12
CA SER A 337 10.30 29.86 -66.31
C SER A 337 10.81 29.11 -65.10
N ASP A 338 11.28 29.81 -64.06
CA ASP A 338 11.89 29.18 -62.90
C ASP A 338 10.81 28.61 -61.97
N GLU A 339 11.16 27.52 -61.29
CA GLU A 339 10.26 26.89 -60.31
C GLU A 339 10.10 27.79 -59.08
N ILE A 340 8.88 27.90 -58.58
CA ILE A 340 8.54 28.61 -57.35
C ILE A 340 8.52 27.61 -56.21
N GLU A 341 9.15 28.00 -55.10
CA GLU A 341 9.10 27.25 -53.84
C GLU A 341 7.84 27.60 -53.05
N MET A 342 7.21 26.59 -52.49
CA MET A 342 6.09 26.75 -51.57
C MET A 342 6.51 26.36 -50.16
N ARG A 343 6.40 27.31 -49.24
CA ARG A 343 6.89 27.19 -47.86
C ARG A 343 5.74 27.28 -46.86
N CYS A 344 5.83 26.48 -45.81
CA CYS A 344 4.98 26.58 -44.64
C CYS A 344 5.84 27.10 -43.48
N GLY A 345 5.75 28.39 -43.18
CA GLY A 345 6.72 29.06 -42.30
C GLY A 345 8.12 28.99 -42.90
N ASP A 346 9.07 28.43 -42.15
CA ASP A 346 10.48 28.30 -42.56
C ASP A 346 10.76 27.02 -43.37
N PHE A 347 9.78 26.12 -43.51
CA PHE A 347 9.98 24.83 -44.17
C PHE A 347 9.51 24.85 -45.62
N THR A 348 10.41 24.58 -46.55
CA THR A 348 10.09 24.37 -47.97
C THR A 348 9.49 22.98 -48.18
N MET A 349 8.25 22.93 -48.64
CA MET A 349 7.47 21.68 -48.76
C MET A 349 7.33 21.20 -50.20
N PHE A 350 7.20 22.14 -51.14
CA PHE A 350 6.94 21.82 -52.55
C PHE A 350 7.64 22.79 -53.49
N ALA A 351 7.83 22.37 -54.74
CA ALA A 351 8.28 23.23 -55.83
C ALA A 351 7.53 22.93 -57.13
N GLY A 352 7.40 23.95 -57.97
CA GLY A 352 6.93 23.78 -59.34
C GLY A 352 6.66 25.08 -60.09
N PRO A 353 6.27 25.00 -61.36
CA PRO A 353 6.14 26.17 -62.22
C PRO A 353 4.91 27.00 -61.89
N MET A 354 5.06 28.31 -62.01
CA MET A 354 3.94 29.26 -61.97
C MET A 354 3.19 29.26 -63.29
N GLY A 355 1.87 29.35 -63.24
CA GLY A 355 1.01 29.49 -64.39
C GLY A 355 -0.29 30.23 -64.05
N GLN A 356 -1.28 30.08 -64.92
CA GLN A 356 -2.60 30.65 -64.74
C GLN A 356 -3.65 29.56 -64.89
N LYS A 357 -4.59 29.49 -63.94
CA LYS A 357 -5.75 28.60 -64.00
C LYS A 357 -7.01 29.42 -63.76
N GLU A 358 -7.94 29.36 -64.72
CA GLU A 358 -9.24 30.06 -64.64
C GLU A 358 -9.11 31.57 -64.32
N GLY A 359 -8.09 32.22 -64.89
CA GLY A 359 -7.83 33.64 -64.68
C GLY A 359 -6.98 33.97 -63.44
N ASN A 360 -6.80 33.03 -62.51
CA ASN A 360 -6.02 33.21 -61.28
C ASN A 360 -4.57 32.72 -61.45
N ILE A 361 -3.63 33.38 -60.79
CA ILE A 361 -2.25 32.90 -60.68
C ILE A 361 -2.28 31.60 -59.86
N ALA A 362 -1.66 30.55 -60.39
CA ALA A 362 -1.61 29.24 -59.75
C ALA A 362 -0.20 28.65 -59.87
N VAL A 363 0.21 27.86 -58.88
CA VAL A 363 1.46 27.11 -58.91
C VAL A 363 1.09 25.63 -59.08
N ARG A 364 1.70 24.95 -60.06
CA ARG A 364 1.51 23.50 -60.23
C ARG A 364 2.49 22.77 -59.34
N ILE A 365 1.98 21.90 -58.46
CA ILE A 365 2.81 21.05 -57.60
C ILE A 365 3.42 19.94 -58.47
N GLU A 366 4.74 19.95 -58.64
CA GLU A 366 5.46 18.91 -59.38
C GLU A 366 6.41 18.12 -58.48
N LYS A 367 7.03 18.79 -57.52
CA LYS A 367 8.04 18.19 -56.64
C LYS A 367 7.65 18.37 -55.18
N TYR A 368 7.68 17.27 -54.43
CA TYR A 368 7.68 17.28 -52.97
C TYR A 368 9.11 17.33 -52.46
N ILE A 369 9.39 18.24 -51.53
CA ILE A 369 10.70 18.40 -50.90
C ILE A 369 10.56 17.87 -49.47
N PRO A 370 11.19 16.74 -49.12
CA PRO A 370 11.13 16.22 -47.77
C PRO A 370 11.87 17.16 -46.82
N PRO A 371 11.39 17.33 -45.57
CA PRO A 371 12.10 18.12 -44.57
C PRO A 371 13.49 17.53 -44.33
N GLU A 372 14.50 18.41 -44.17
CA GLU A 372 15.82 17.97 -43.73
C GLU A 372 15.69 17.34 -42.34
N LYS A 373 16.23 16.12 -42.20
CA LYS A 373 16.32 15.45 -40.90
C LYS A 373 17.47 16.09 -40.13
N GLU A 374 17.16 16.80 -39.05
CA GLU A 374 18.14 17.13 -38.01
C GLU A 374 18.67 15.89 -37.30
#